data_AF-A0A1M4WKJ0-F1
#
_entry.id   AF-A0A1M4WKJ0-F1
#
_cell.length_a   1.000
_cell.length_b   1.000
_cell.length_c   1.000
_cell.angle_alpha   90.00
_cell.angle_beta   90.00
_cell.angle_gamma   90.00
#
_symmetry.space_group_name_H-M   'P 1'
#
loop_
_entity.id
_entity.type
_entity.pdbx_description
1 polymer ?
#
loop_
_entity_poly.entity_id
_entity_poly.type
_entity_poly.pdbx_seq_one_letter_code
_entity_poly.pdbx_strand_id
1 'polypeptide(L)'
;MEGSKKRNPYKTNAMLLVVIGGLFLLTHLFHFAFRNTIDQPPTPAQYAAYLPLDSGAKNAHLELKSLFANNLDRGRLLPPLMDPVTGMVMLNTVKEETNYSDGNVYYRLDSSGRLVDSLLVEDYYISLNREYIIHPNYYYSWFLDGHQEKREYLPVNEDLKLGTKALQQRYETLYRDAELVQLFGYQMLWGNGTTEREKRKYYDTKTDKAIFLIRNKWYALYGKDLKTMPGGEKKKSLDTIRQLNLDQLGVPNPYLYVANFRKDSKGYEGWDGTAYLNIMMGKDTLKVSTGMTLNESVGKQPPKYVHSLEYFRGKTMPFAIICKENNRCYILKSN
;
A
#
# COMPACT_ATOMS: atom_id res chain seq x y z
N MET A 1 1.65 76.48 -25.08
CA MET A 1 2.20 75.19 -25.53
C MET A 1 2.20 74.24 -24.35
N GLU A 2 1.32 73.25 -24.35
CA GLU A 2 1.56 71.96 -23.70
C GLU A 2 0.64 70.95 -24.41
N GLY A 3 1.25 70.15 -25.29
CA GLY A 3 0.54 69.18 -26.10
C GLY A 3 0.01 68.05 -25.23
N SER A 4 -1.31 67.94 -25.12
CA SER A 4 -1.97 66.77 -24.54
C SER A 4 -1.61 65.54 -25.38
N LYS A 5 -0.60 64.78 -24.94
CA LYS A 5 -0.29 63.46 -25.47
C LYS A 5 -1.52 62.57 -25.24
N LYS A 6 -2.32 62.33 -26.29
CA LYS A 6 -3.42 61.36 -26.26
C LYS A 6 -2.87 60.02 -25.77
N ARG A 7 -3.24 59.62 -24.55
CA ARG A 7 -2.81 58.36 -23.94
C ARG A 7 -3.26 57.20 -24.82
N ASN A 8 -2.36 56.29 -25.15
CA ASN A 8 -2.69 55.09 -25.90
C ASN A 8 -3.58 54.19 -25.02
N PRO A 9 -4.85 53.96 -25.39
CA PRO A 9 -5.79 53.22 -24.56
C PRO A 9 -5.35 51.78 -24.30
N TYR A 10 -4.64 51.15 -25.24
CA TYR A 10 -4.11 49.80 -25.07
C TYR A 10 -3.01 49.72 -24.01
N LYS A 11 -2.11 50.72 -23.97
CA LYS A 11 -1.07 50.80 -22.91
C LYS A 11 -1.69 51.05 -21.54
N THR A 12 -2.70 51.92 -21.46
CA THR A 12 -3.42 52.20 -20.22
C THR A 12 -4.18 50.97 -19.72
N ASN A 13 -4.88 50.25 -20.61
CA ASN A 13 -5.63 49.05 -20.26
C ASN A 13 -4.70 47.89 -19.86
N ALA A 14 -3.57 47.71 -20.56
CA ALA A 14 -2.56 46.71 -20.18
C ALA A 14 -1.96 47.01 -18.80
N MET A 15 -1.64 48.27 -18.52
CA MET A 15 -1.14 48.69 -17.21
C MET A 15 -2.18 48.46 -16.11
N LEU A 16 -3.46 48.74 -16.37
CA LEU A 16 -4.56 48.47 -15.44
C LEU A 16 -4.67 46.97 -15.13
N LEU A 17 -4.61 46.10 -16.15
CA LEU A 17 -4.66 44.65 -15.97
C LEU A 17 -3.48 44.14 -15.14
N VAL A 18 -2.27 44.67 -15.35
CA VAL A 18 -1.09 44.33 -14.55
C VAL A 18 -1.26 44.76 -13.09
N VAL A 19 -1.81 45.97 -12.85
CA VAL A 19 -2.07 46.45 -11.48
C VAL A 19 -3.14 45.60 -10.80
N ILE A 20 -4.23 45.27 -11.48
CA ILE A 20 -5.28 44.40 -10.94
C ILE A 20 -4.74 43.00 -10.64
N GLY A 21 -3.98 42.42 -11.57
CA GLY A 21 -3.31 41.13 -11.36
C GLY A 21 -2.33 41.16 -10.18
N GLY A 22 -1.55 42.22 -10.06
CA GLY A 22 -0.63 42.43 -8.94
C GLY A 22 -1.34 42.56 -7.59
N LEU A 23 -2.44 43.32 -7.54
CA LEU A 23 -3.28 43.44 -6.34
C LEU A 23 -3.90 42.10 -5.95
N PHE A 24 -4.36 41.32 -6.92
CA PHE A 24 -4.90 39.98 -6.68
C PHE A 24 -3.83 39.02 -6.13
N LEU A 25 -2.60 39.06 -6.66
CA LEU A 25 -1.48 38.29 -6.11
C LEU A 25 -1.13 38.72 -4.69
N LEU A 26 -1.10 40.03 -4.43
CA LEU A 26 -0.83 40.58 -3.09
C LEU A 26 -1.88 40.15 -2.07
N THR A 27 -3.17 40.15 -2.41
CA THR A 27 -4.21 39.69 -1.46
C THR A 27 -4.03 38.22 -1.11
N HIS A 28 -3.66 37.37 -2.07
CA HIS A 28 -3.32 35.97 -1.80
C HIS A 28 -2.10 35.82 -0.89
N LEU A 29 -1.03 36.59 -1.13
CA LEU A 29 0.18 36.59 -0.31
C LEU A 29 -0.09 37.08 1.12
N PHE A 30 -0.82 38.19 1.28
CA PHE A 30 -1.22 38.70 2.59
C PHE A 30 -2.10 37.72 3.34
N HIS A 31 -3.04 37.07 2.65
CA HIS A 31 -3.89 36.06 3.27
C HIS A 31 -3.09 34.84 3.75
N PHE A 32 -2.11 34.39 2.97
CA PHE A 32 -1.21 33.32 3.34
C PHE A 32 -0.32 33.71 4.53
N ALA A 33 0.31 34.90 4.47
CA ALA A 33 1.16 35.42 5.54
C ALA A 33 0.38 35.57 6.84
N PHE A 34 -0.77 36.25 6.81
CA PHE A 34 -1.61 36.47 7.98
C PHE A 34 -1.99 35.17 8.70
N ARG A 35 -2.36 34.13 7.95
CA ARG A 35 -2.71 32.83 8.55
C ARG A 35 -1.51 32.09 9.16
N ASN A 36 -0.32 32.29 8.62
CA ASN A 36 0.91 31.65 9.12
C ASN A 36 1.60 32.44 10.23
N THR A 37 1.29 33.74 10.38
CA THR A 37 1.92 34.61 11.40
C THR A 37 1.05 34.83 12.63
N ILE A 38 -0.21 34.39 12.63
CA ILE A 38 -1.03 34.39 13.84
C ILE A 38 -0.57 33.26 14.75
N ASP A 39 -0.13 33.63 15.95
CA ASP A 39 0.19 32.68 17.01
C ASP A 39 -1.00 31.75 17.25
N GLN A 40 -0.73 30.45 17.13
CA GLN A 40 -1.71 29.44 17.46
C GLN A 40 -1.87 29.37 18.98
N PRO A 41 -3.08 29.05 19.48
CA PRO A 41 -3.27 28.86 20.91
C PRO A 41 -2.28 27.81 21.45
N PRO A 42 -1.76 28.02 22.68
CA PRO A 42 -0.79 27.10 23.26
C PRO A 42 -1.39 25.69 23.34
N THR A 43 -0.51 24.70 23.23
CA THR A 43 -0.93 23.29 23.35
C THR A 43 -1.50 23.07 24.75
N PRO A 44 -2.74 22.54 24.89
CA PRO A 44 -3.29 22.27 26.21
C PRO A 44 -2.39 21.33 27.01
N ALA A 45 -2.21 21.61 28.30
CA ALA A 45 -1.26 20.90 29.17
C ALA A 45 -1.45 19.37 29.18
N GLN A 46 -2.69 18.89 28.98
CA GLN A 46 -3.01 17.46 28.91
C GLN A 46 -2.30 16.70 27.77
N TYR A 47 -1.83 17.40 26.74
CA TYR A 47 -1.11 16.80 25.62
C TYR A 47 0.41 16.75 25.82
N ALA A 48 0.94 17.38 26.88
CA ALA A 48 2.37 17.35 27.19
C ALA A 48 2.91 15.94 27.48
N ALA A 49 2.04 15.01 27.91
CA ALA A 49 2.38 13.62 28.19
C ALA A 49 2.38 12.69 26.95
N TYR A 50 2.00 13.20 25.77
CA TYR A 50 1.98 12.39 24.55
C TYR A 50 3.41 12.22 24.03
N LEU A 51 3.78 10.97 23.76
CA LEU A 51 5.13 10.65 23.31
C LEU A 51 5.21 10.69 21.78
N PRO A 52 6.30 11.19 21.17
CA PRO A 52 6.47 11.11 19.73
C PRO A 52 6.35 9.67 19.23
N LEU A 53 5.56 9.42 18.17
CA LEU A 53 5.33 8.08 17.61
C LEU A 53 6.66 7.37 17.30
N ASP A 54 7.61 8.12 16.76
CA ASP A 54 8.90 7.61 16.27
C ASP A 54 9.89 7.30 17.42
N SER A 55 9.56 7.67 18.67
CA SER A 55 10.43 7.45 19.84
C SER A 55 10.28 6.07 20.50
N GLY A 56 9.37 5.23 20.00
CA GLY A 56 9.07 3.93 20.63
C GLY A 56 8.20 4.09 21.89
N ALA A 57 7.05 4.74 21.74
CA ALA A 57 6.14 5.03 22.84
C ALA A 57 5.71 3.76 23.59
N LYS A 58 5.75 3.80 24.93
CA LYS A 58 5.33 2.69 25.80
C LYS A 58 4.65 3.20 27.06
N ASN A 59 3.77 2.39 27.62
CA ASN A 59 3.22 2.55 28.97
C ASN A 59 3.27 1.21 29.71
N ALA A 60 2.55 1.08 30.83
CA ALA A 60 2.55 -0.16 31.63
C ALA A 60 1.99 -1.37 30.87
N HIS A 61 1.07 -1.17 29.93
CA HIS A 61 0.29 -2.23 29.28
C HIS A 61 0.62 -2.43 27.80
N LEU A 62 1.08 -1.38 27.13
CA LEU A 62 1.30 -1.31 25.69
C LEU A 62 2.69 -0.82 25.36
N GLU A 63 3.24 -1.37 24.29
CA GLU A 63 4.50 -0.96 23.70
C GLU A 63 4.35 -0.86 22.18
N LEU A 64 4.80 0.27 21.64
CA LEU A 64 4.90 0.52 20.21
C LEU A 64 6.37 0.45 19.79
N LYS A 65 6.70 -0.48 18.89
CA LYS A 65 8.05 -0.59 18.32
C LYS A 65 8.03 -0.34 16.83
N SER A 66 9.08 0.28 16.32
CA SER A 66 9.34 0.21 14.88
C SER A 66 9.45 -1.25 14.46
N LEU A 67 8.74 -1.61 13.39
CA LEU A 67 8.82 -2.95 12.82
C LEU A 67 10.19 -3.20 12.17
N PHE A 68 10.83 -2.14 11.70
CA PHE A 68 12.09 -2.20 10.97
C PHE A 68 13.17 -1.41 11.69
N ALA A 69 14.40 -1.95 11.70
CA ALA A 69 15.54 -1.30 12.35
C ALA A 69 15.98 0.00 11.65
N ASN A 70 15.85 0.05 10.32
CA ASN A 70 16.25 1.20 9.51
C ASN A 70 15.03 1.94 8.97
N ASN A 71 15.04 3.27 9.14
CA ASN A 71 13.98 4.19 8.70
C ASN A 71 14.11 4.58 7.22
N LEU A 72 14.58 3.68 6.36
CA LEU A 72 14.63 3.95 4.92
C LEU A 72 13.20 4.16 4.39
N ASP A 73 13.07 5.09 3.45
CA ASP A 73 11.81 5.30 2.75
C ASP A 73 11.47 4.03 1.97
N ARG A 74 10.39 3.37 2.36
CA ARG A 74 9.92 2.14 1.73
C ARG A 74 8.82 2.48 0.74
N GLY A 75 8.60 1.60 -0.22
CA GLY A 75 7.41 1.64 -1.07
C GLY A 75 6.12 1.41 -0.28
N ARG A 76 4.98 1.74 -0.88
CA ARG A 76 3.65 1.59 -0.26
C ARG A 76 3.42 0.15 0.18
N LEU A 77 3.04 -0.05 1.43
CA LEU A 77 2.58 -1.35 1.91
C LEU A 77 1.16 -1.62 1.44
N LEU A 78 0.94 -2.83 0.92
CA LEU A 78 -0.41 -3.32 0.68
C LEU A 78 -1.01 -3.89 1.97
N PRO A 79 -2.35 -4.00 2.06
CA PRO A 79 -3.00 -4.56 3.24
C PRO A 79 -2.39 -5.91 3.64
N PRO A 80 -2.00 -6.10 4.92
CA PRO A 80 -1.38 -7.33 5.39
C PRO A 80 -2.29 -8.55 5.17
N LEU A 81 -1.69 -9.70 4.87
CA LEU A 81 -2.40 -10.97 4.78
C LEU A 81 -2.05 -11.85 5.97
N MET A 82 -3.03 -12.55 6.54
CA MET A 82 -2.84 -13.44 7.68
C MET A 82 -3.20 -14.87 7.32
N ASP A 83 -2.36 -15.81 7.73
CA ASP A 83 -2.71 -17.23 7.78
C ASP A 83 -3.54 -17.49 9.06
N PRO A 84 -4.82 -17.88 8.94
CA PRO A 84 -5.67 -18.13 10.10
C PRO A 84 -5.25 -19.35 10.92
N VAL A 85 -4.45 -20.27 10.37
CA VAL A 85 -4.00 -21.49 11.04
C VAL A 85 -2.76 -21.21 11.90
N THR A 86 -1.73 -20.63 11.31
CA THR A 86 -0.46 -20.37 12.00
C THR A 86 -0.42 -19.01 12.71
N GLY A 87 -1.29 -18.08 12.33
CA GLY A 87 -1.25 -16.69 12.78
C GLY A 87 -0.08 -15.89 12.17
N MET A 88 0.66 -16.45 11.21
CA MET A 88 1.71 -15.71 10.51
C MET A 88 1.10 -14.60 9.64
N VAL A 89 1.83 -13.49 9.51
CA VAL A 89 1.41 -12.34 8.71
C VAL A 89 2.41 -12.08 7.60
N MET A 90 1.90 -11.91 6.39
CA MET A 90 2.65 -11.41 5.24
C MET A 90 2.40 -9.91 5.09
N LEU A 91 3.49 -9.17 4.96
CA LEU A 91 3.49 -7.78 4.50
C LEU A 91 4.21 -7.72 3.15
N ASN A 92 3.78 -6.83 2.27
CA ASN A 92 4.45 -6.63 1.00
C ASN A 92 4.49 -5.15 0.61
N THR A 93 5.69 -4.69 0.26
CA THR A 93 5.94 -3.35 -0.26
C THR A 93 5.96 -3.41 -1.79
N VAL A 94 5.25 -2.49 -2.43
CA VAL A 94 5.38 -2.29 -3.88
C VAL A 94 6.52 -1.31 -4.12
N LYS A 95 7.56 -1.78 -4.83
CA LYS A 95 8.77 -1.00 -5.18
C LYS A 95 9.50 -0.45 -3.97
N GLU A 96 10.35 -1.28 -3.36
CA GLU A 96 11.40 -0.76 -2.49
C GLU A 96 12.58 -0.36 -3.40
N GLU A 97 12.89 0.94 -3.47
CA GLU A 97 14.17 1.39 -4.04
C GLU A 97 15.26 0.89 -3.10
N THR A 98 15.83 -0.26 -3.41
CA THR A 98 17.08 -0.69 -2.78
C THR A 98 18.24 -0.06 -3.55
N ASN A 99 19.41 0.07 -2.92
CA ASN A 99 20.62 0.61 -3.57
C ASN A 99 21.07 -0.15 -4.84
N TYR A 100 20.44 -1.29 -5.18
CA TYR A 100 20.91 -2.22 -6.20
C TYR A 100 19.84 -2.65 -7.22
N SER A 101 18.55 -2.55 -6.92
CA SER A 101 17.47 -2.90 -7.85
C SER A 101 16.09 -2.47 -7.36
N ASP A 102 15.20 -2.18 -8.31
CA ASP A 102 13.77 -2.07 -8.07
C ASP A 102 13.16 -3.47 -7.92
N GLY A 103 12.52 -3.73 -6.78
CA GLY A 103 11.87 -5.02 -6.51
C GLY A 103 10.73 -4.91 -5.52
N ASN A 104 9.93 -5.97 -5.44
CA ASN A 104 8.92 -6.11 -4.41
C ASN A 104 9.53 -6.85 -3.22
N VAL A 105 9.40 -6.29 -2.02
CA VAL A 105 9.89 -6.94 -0.81
C VAL A 105 8.71 -7.46 0.01
N TYR A 106 8.82 -8.72 0.40
CA TYR A 106 7.85 -9.40 1.23
C TYR A 106 8.47 -9.63 2.61
N TYR A 107 7.69 -9.41 3.66
CA TYR A 107 8.12 -9.59 5.05
C TYR A 107 7.20 -10.59 5.74
N ARG A 108 7.79 -11.47 6.56
CA ARG A 108 7.06 -12.49 7.32
C ARG A 108 7.13 -12.14 8.79
N LEU A 109 5.97 -11.99 9.42
CA LEU A 109 5.85 -11.86 10.87
C LEU A 109 5.34 -13.19 11.46
N ASP A 110 5.91 -13.58 12.59
CA ASP A 110 5.33 -14.66 13.40
C ASP A 110 4.04 -14.21 14.11
N SER A 111 3.36 -15.15 14.76
CA SER A 111 2.10 -14.91 15.47
C SER A 111 2.23 -13.94 16.67
N SER A 112 3.46 -13.60 17.09
CA SER A 112 3.74 -12.60 18.11
C SER A 112 4.01 -11.20 17.55
N GLY A 113 4.06 -11.06 16.22
CA GLY A 113 4.35 -9.81 15.52
C GLY A 113 5.84 -9.51 15.37
N ARG A 114 6.72 -10.49 15.58
CA ARG A 114 8.15 -10.33 15.32
C ARG A 114 8.44 -10.60 13.84
N LEU A 115 9.22 -9.73 13.23
CA LEU A 115 9.78 -9.94 11.90
C LEU A 115 10.74 -11.12 11.93
N VAL A 116 10.43 -12.18 11.19
CA VAL A 116 11.24 -13.43 11.18
C VAL A 116 12.00 -13.65 9.88
N ASP A 117 11.52 -13.09 8.76
CA ASP A 117 12.19 -13.25 7.47
C ASP A 117 11.74 -12.17 6.47
N SER A 118 12.48 -12.03 5.36
CA SER A 118 12.13 -11.21 4.20
C SER A 118 12.55 -11.85 2.88
N LEU A 119 11.80 -11.60 1.81
CA LEU A 119 12.11 -12.03 0.45
C LEU A 119 12.08 -10.83 -0.51
N LEU A 120 13.18 -10.59 -1.22
CA LEU A 120 13.25 -9.65 -2.35
C LEU A 120 12.90 -10.38 -3.65
N VAL A 121 11.98 -9.81 -4.41
CA VAL A 121 11.58 -10.32 -5.73
C VAL A 121 11.79 -9.22 -6.77
N GLU A 122 12.87 -9.36 -7.53
CA GLU A 122 13.30 -8.45 -8.61
C GLU A 122 12.52 -8.71 -9.92
N ASP A 123 11.20 -8.83 -9.82
CA ASP A 123 10.34 -9.07 -10.97
C ASP A 123 9.02 -8.29 -10.86
N TYR A 124 8.62 -7.68 -11.96
CA TYR A 124 7.45 -6.80 -12.01
C TYR A 124 6.17 -7.54 -12.36
N TYR A 125 6.26 -8.72 -12.98
CA TYR A 125 5.10 -9.52 -13.37
C TYR A 125 4.71 -10.52 -12.28
N ILE A 126 4.67 -10.06 -11.04
CA ILE A 126 4.32 -10.90 -9.90
C ILE A 126 2.91 -10.58 -9.44
N SER A 127 2.23 -11.63 -9.03
CA SER A 127 0.92 -11.58 -8.40
C SER A 127 1.01 -12.31 -7.08
N LEU A 128 0.44 -11.72 -6.04
CA LEU A 128 0.28 -12.38 -4.77
C LEU A 128 -1.05 -13.13 -4.81
N ASN A 129 -1.01 -14.45 -4.71
CA ASN A 129 -2.20 -15.30 -4.75
C ASN A 129 -2.13 -16.35 -3.64
N ARG A 130 -2.96 -16.17 -2.62
CA ARG A 130 -2.84 -16.85 -1.33
C ARG A 130 -1.46 -16.60 -0.69
N GLU A 131 -0.88 -17.63 -0.09
CA GLU A 131 0.49 -17.74 0.40
C GLU A 131 1.61 -17.75 -0.67
N TYR A 132 1.28 -17.73 -1.97
CA TYR A 132 2.26 -17.85 -3.04
C TYR A 132 2.52 -16.52 -3.75
N ILE A 133 3.80 -16.27 -4.07
CA ILE A 133 4.20 -15.19 -4.97
C ILE A 133 4.38 -15.80 -6.35
N ILE A 134 3.48 -15.46 -7.25
CA ILE A 134 3.30 -16.12 -8.55
C ILE A 134 3.86 -15.21 -9.65
N HIS A 135 4.81 -15.75 -10.41
CA HIS A 135 5.30 -15.20 -11.68
C HIS A 135 4.83 -16.10 -12.85
N PRO A 136 4.64 -15.61 -14.08
CA PRO A 136 4.30 -16.45 -15.23
C PRO A 136 5.17 -17.69 -15.43
N ASN A 137 6.45 -17.66 -15.04
CA ASN A 137 7.41 -18.76 -15.28
C ASN A 137 7.76 -19.60 -14.04
N TYR A 138 7.59 -19.05 -12.84
CA TYR A 138 7.96 -19.70 -11.58
C TYR A 138 7.07 -19.18 -10.44
N TYR A 139 7.18 -19.78 -9.26
CA TYR A 139 6.54 -19.29 -8.06
C TYR A 139 7.47 -19.38 -6.86
N TYR A 140 7.16 -18.63 -5.81
CA TYR A 140 7.76 -18.81 -4.49
C TYR A 140 6.71 -19.37 -3.51
N SER A 141 7.12 -20.36 -2.72
CA SER A 141 6.37 -20.88 -1.57
C SER A 141 6.90 -20.34 -0.24
N TRP A 142 7.80 -19.37 -0.29
CA TRP A 142 8.55 -18.81 0.84
C TRP A 142 7.71 -18.52 2.10
N PHE A 143 6.48 -18.02 1.95
CA PHE A 143 5.62 -17.76 3.10
C PHE A 143 5.24 -19.03 3.87
N LEU A 144 5.06 -20.15 3.16
CA LEU A 144 4.70 -21.45 3.74
C LEU A 144 5.89 -22.16 4.40
N ASP A 145 7.03 -22.18 3.72
CA ASP A 145 8.14 -23.08 4.05
C ASP A 145 9.46 -22.35 4.33
N GLY A 146 9.52 -21.04 4.13
CA GLY A 146 10.74 -20.23 4.27
C GLY A 146 11.75 -20.40 3.13
N HIS A 147 11.46 -21.21 2.11
CA HIS A 147 12.38 -21.39 0.98
C HIS A 147 12.32 -20.19 0.04
N GLN A 148 13.45 -19.51 -0.11
CA GLN A 148 13.60 -18.32 -0.95
C GLN A 148 13.86 -18.64 -2.43
N GLU A 149 13.95 -19.92 -2.81
CA GLU A 149 14.25 -20.34 -4.18
C GLU A 149 13.01 -20.28 -5.09
N LYS A 150 13.25 -19.96 -6.37
CA LYS A 150 12.23 -20.04 -7.42
C LYS A 150 11.87 -21.50 -7.66
N ARG A 151 10.57 -21.82 -7.66
CA ARG A 151 10.06 -23.14 -8.00
C ARG A 151 9.42 -23.13 -9.37
N GLU A 152 9.68 -24.19 -10.14
CA GLU A 152 9.12 -24.37 -11.47
C GLU A 152 7.73 -24.99 -11.43
N TYR A 153 6.94 -24.69 -12.45
CA TYR A 153 5.65 -25.33 -12.69
C TYR A 153 5.83 -26.69 -13.32
N LEU A 154 4.94 -27.65 -12.99
CA LEU A 154 4.87 -28.92 -13.70
C LEU A 154 4.17 -28.71 -15.06
N PRO A 155 4.86 -28.83 -16.20
CA PRO A 155 4.28 -28.52 -17.49
C PRO A 155 3.23 -29.57 -17.89
N VAL A 156 2.16 -29.11 -18.53
CA VAL A 156 1.11 -29.93 -19.13
C VAL A 156 0.83 -29.38 -20.53
N ASN A 157 0.98 -30.23 -21.55
CA ASN A 157 0.80 -29.85 -22.95
C ASN A 157 1.72 -28.71 -23.44
N GLU A 158 2.95 -28.64 -22.92
CA GLU A 158 3.93 -27.62 -23.35
C GLU A 158 4.36 -27.77 -24.83
N ASP A 159 4.24 -28.98 -25.37
CA ASP A 159 4.46 -29.30 -26.78
C ASP A 159 3.27 -28.95 -27.68
N LEU A 160 2.16 -28.47 -27.10
CA LEU A 160 0.95 -28.00 -27.79
C LEU A 160 0.29 -29.05 -28.71
N LYS A 161 0.41 -30.34 -28.37
CA LYS A 161 -0.15 -31.44 -29.18
C LYS A 161 -1.62 -31.74 -28.90
N LEU A 162 -2.18 -31.29 -27.77
CA LEU A 162 -3.60 -31.51 -27.48
C LEU A 162 -4.48 -30.65 -28.41
N GLY A 163 -5.39 -31.31 -29.14
CA GLY A 163 -6.46 -30.63 -29.88
C GLY A 163 -7.52 -30.03 -28.93
N THR A 164 -8.37 -29.13 -29.45
CA THR A 164 -9.31 -28.31 -28.66
C THR A 164 -10.14 -29.09 -27.65
N LYS A 165 -10.78 -30.20 -28.08
CA LYS A 165 -11.62 -31.02 -27.20
C LYS A 165 -10.83 -31.67 -26.06
N ALA A 166 -9.63 -32.19 -26.36
CA ALA A 166 -8.76 -32.81 -25.38
C ALA A 166 -8.17 -31.77 -24.41
N LEU A 167 -7.84 -30.58 -24.91
CA LEU A 167 -7.39 -29.45 -24.11
C LEU A 167 -8.46 -29.01 -23.12
N GLN A 168 -9.72 -28.88 -23.57
CA GLN A 168 -10.85 -28.53 -22.70
C GLN A 168 -11.07 -29.59 -21.62
N GLN A 169 -11.13 -30.88 -21.98
CA GLN A 169 -11.27 -31.97 -21.00
C GLN A 169 -10.13 -31.98 -19.99
N ARG A 170 -8.91 -31.69 -20.43
CA ARG A 170 -7.74 -31.60 -19.55
C ARG A 170 -7.85 -30.41 -18.61
N TYR A 171 -8.29 -29.26 -19.11
CA TYR A 171 -8.57 -28.08 -18.30
C TYR A 171 -9.60 -28.40 -17.22
N GLU A 172 -10.76 -28.96 -17.59
CA GLU A 172 -11.84 -29.30 -16.66
C GLU A 172 -11.39 -30.27 -15.57
N THR A 173 -10.55 -31.26 -15.94
CA THR A 173 -9.96 -32.21 -15.00
C THR A 173 -9.08 -31.50 -13.98
N LEU A 174 -8.13 -30.67 -14.44
CA LEU A 174 -7.25 -29.91 -13.55
C LEU A 174 -8.03 -28.91 -12.71
N TYR A 175 -8.99 -28.20 -13.31
CA TYR A 175 -9.84 -27.23 -12.64
C TYR A 175 -10.59 -27.89 -11.50
N ARG A 176 -11.27 -29.02 -11.73
CA ARG A 176 -12.04 -29.74 -10.71
C ARG A 176 -11.21 -30.06 -9.46
N ASP A 177 -9.96 -30.47 -9.65
CA ASP A 177 -9.08 -30.93 -8.58
C ASP A 177 -8.27 -29.78 -7.94
N ALA A 178 -8.24 -28.61 -8.58
CA ALA A 178 -7.47 -27.46 -8.14
C ALA A 178 -8.16 -26.66 -7.03
N GLU A 179 -7.35 -26.14 -6.12
CA GLU A 179 -7.78 -25.20 -5.08
C GLU A 179 -7.81 -23.76 -5.59
N LEU A 180 -6.92 -23.47 -6.54
CA LEU A 180 -6.71 -22.16 -7.13
C LEU A 180 -6.32 -22.32 -8.59
N VAL A 181 -6.88 -21.46 -9.44
CA VAL A 181 -6.53 -21.37 -10.85
C VAL A 181 -6.24 -19.92 -11.22
N GLN A 182 -5.11 -19.71 -11.88
CA GLN A 182 -4.72 -18.40 -12.39
C GLN A 182 -4.39 -18.50 -13.87
N LEU A 183 -4.85 -17.49 -14.62
CA LEU A 183 -4.73 -17.43 -16.07
C LEU A 183 -3.75 -16.34 -16.46
N PHE A 184 -2.84 -16.68 -17.36
CA PHE A 184 -1.94 -15.76 -18.04
C PHE A 184 -2.26 -15.82 -19.52
N GLY A 185 -2.75 -14.70 -20.06
CA GLY A 185 -2.87 -14.58 -21.51
C GLY A 185 -1.49 -14.60 -22.16
N TYR A 186 -1.40 -15.05 -23.41
CA TYR A 186 -0.12 -15.11 -24.15
C TYR A 186 0.68 -13.80 -24.11
N GLN A 187 -0.03 -12.67 -24.03
CA GLN A 187 0.57 -11.36 -23.84
C GLN A 187 1.39 -11.34 -22.56
N MET A 188 0.85 -11.74 -21.40
CA MET A 188 1.53 -11.72 -20.09
C MET A 188 2.74 -12.66 -19.96
N LEU A 189 2.97 -13.55 -20.91
CA LEU A 189 4.14 -14.44 -20.92
C LEU A 189 5.42 -13.72 -21.39
N TRP A 190 5.33 -12.44 -21.75
CA TRP A 190 6.43 -11.50 -22.04
C TRP A 190 7.12 -10.94 -20.79
N GLY A 191 7.67 -11.81 -19.93
CA GLY A 191 8.43 -11.36 -18.76
C GLY A 191 9.90 -11.02 -19.05
N ASN A 192 10.56 -10.37 -18.10
CA ASN A 192 12.03 -10.33 -18.05
C ASN A 192 12.55 -11.78 -17.87
N GLY A 193 13.58 -12.15 -18.64
CA GLY A 193 14.20 -13.48 -18.54
C GLY A 193 13.69 -14.55 -19.51
N THR A 194 12.67 -14.31 -20.35
CA THR A 194 12.38 -15.15 -21.52
C THR A 194 13.18 -14.71 -22.73
N THR A 195 13.73 -15.67 -23.48
CA THR A 195 14.44 -15.38 -24.72
C THR A 195 13.49 -14.88 -25.81
N GLU A 196 14.00 -14.10 -26.75
CA GLU A 196 13.19 -13.57 -27.85
C GLU A 196 12.59 -14.66 -28.74
N ARG A 197 13.23 -15.83 -28.78
CA ARG A 197 12.72 -17.03 -29.43
C ARG A 197 11.48 -17.58 -28.73
N GLU A 198 11.48 -17.63 -27.40
CA GLU A 198 10.34 -18.11 -26.60
C GLU A 198 9.17 -17.12 -26.66
N LYS A 199 9.46 -15.81 -26.63
CA LYS A 199 8.43 -14.78 -26.80
C LYS A 199 7.69 -14.91 -28.13
N ARG A 200 8.44 -15.09 -29.23
CA ARG A 200 7.83 -15.33 -30.56
C ARG A 200 7.01 -16.61 -30.59
N LYS A 201 7.49 -17.70 -29.98
CA LYS A 201 6.74 -18.97 -29.90
C LYS A 201 5.33 -18.74 -29.32
N TYR A 202 5.21 -18.05 -28.17
CA TYR A 202 3.90 -17.83 -27.54
C TYR A 202 3.04 -16.83 -28.30
N TYR A 203 3.64 -15.78 -28.89
CA TYR A 203 2.91 -14.78 -29.67
C TYR A 203 2.36 -15.35 -30.97
N ASP A 204 3.19 -16.01 -31.77
CA ASP A 204 2.82 -16.56 -33.08
C ASP A 204 1.75 -17.63 -32.93
N THR A 205 1.83 -18.42 -31.84
CA THR A 205 0.86 -19.45 -31.53
C THR A 205 -0.33 -18.96 -30.71
N LYS A 206 -0.34 -17.71 -30.22
CA LYS A 206 -1.32 -17.16 -29.27
C LYS A 206 -1.61 -18.13 -28.12
N THR A 207 -0.56 -18.73 -27.58
CA THR A 207 -0.66 -19.75 -26.53
C THR A 207 -0.79 -19.08 -25.17
N ASP A 208 -1.93 -19.30 -24.52
CA ASP A 208 -2.19 -18.93 -23.14
C ASP A 208 -1.61 -19.98 -22.18
N LYS A 209 -1.50 -19.61 -20.90
CA LYS A 209 -1.08 -20.49 -19.80
C LYS A 209 -2.08 -20.40 -18.65
N ALA A 210 -2.53 -21.56 -18.17
CA ALA A 210 -3.31 -21.66 -16.94
C ALA A 210 -2.50 -22.43 -15.89
N ILE A 211 -2.36 -21.88 -14.70
CA ILE A 211 -1.71 -22.58 -13.58
C ILE A 211 -2.76 -23.07 -12.58
N PHE A 212 -2.54 -24.27 -12.04
CA PHE A 212 -3.46 -24.97 -11.14
C PHE A 212 -2.72 -25.43 -9.88
N LEU A 213 -3.19 -25.00 -8.71
CA LEU A 213 -2.68 -25.49 -7.44
C LEU A 213 -3.43 -26.78 -7.05
N ILE A 214 -2.75 -27.92 -7.13
CA ILE A 214 -3.31 -29.23 -6.80
C ILE A 214 -2.38 -29.89 -5.78
N ARG A 215 -2.88 -30.13 -4.56
CA ARG A 215 -2.12 -30.79 -3.47
C ARG A 215 -0.73 -30.17 -3.27
N ASN A 216 -0.68 -28.84 -3.14
CA ASN A 216 0.55 -28.04 -2.94
C ASN A 216 1.56 -28.09 -4.09
N LYS A 217 1.14 -28.53 -5.29
CA LYS A 217 1.95 -28.48 -6.51
C LYS A 217 1.25 -27.66 -7.57
N TRP A 218 2.03 -26.84 -8.27
CA TRP A 218 1.52 -26.02 -9.36
C TRP A 218 1.73 -26.71 -10.71
N TYR A 219 0.65 -26.92 -11.44
CA TYR A 219 0.66 -27.45 -12.81
C TYR A 219 0.40 -26.33 -13.80
N ALA A 220 1.13 -26.27 -14.91
CA ALA A 220 0.98 -25.26 -15.96
C ALA A 220 0.44 -25.89 -17.24
N LEU A 221 -0.83 -25.66 -17.56
CA LEU A 221 -1.42 -26.06 -18.84
C LEU A 221 -1.18 -24.98 -19.89
N TYR A 222 -0.63 -25.39 -21.04
CA TYR A 222 -0.42 -24.53 -22.20
C TYR A 222 -1.46 -24.84 -23.28
N GLY A 223 -2.01 -23.81 -23.91
CA GLY A 223 -2.96 -23.97 -25.02
C GLY A 223 -3.60 -22.67 -25.46
N LYS A 224 -4.35 -22.69 -26.56
CA LYS A 224 -5.10 -21.54 -27.06
C LYS A 224 -6.41 -21.34 -26.27
N ASP A 225 -6.85 -20.09 -26.17
CA ASP A 225 -8.16 -19.67 -25.64
C ASP A 225 -8.46 -20.08 -24.19
N LEU A 226 -7.43 -20.41 -23.40
CA LEU A 226 -7.60 -20.77 -21.99
C LEU A 226 -8.18 -19.62 -21.15
N LYS A 227 -7.99 -18.37 -21.58
CA LYS A 227 -8.55 -17.18 -20.92
C LYS A 227 -10.09 -17.16 -20.87
N THR A 228 -10.75 -17.93 -21.73
CA THR A 228 -12.22 -18.03 -21.77
C THR A 228 -12.77 -19.04 -20.76
N MET A 229 -11.89 -19.83 -20.15
CA MET A 229 -12.22 -20.87 -19.18
C MET A 229 -12.33 -20.29 -17.76
N PRO A 230 -13.08 -20.94 -16.85
CA PRO A 230 -13.31 -20.40 -15.51
C PRO A 230 -12.03 -20.36 -14.66
N GLY A 231 -11.64 -19.18 -14.18
CA GLY A 231 -10.50 -18.99 -13.26
C GLY A 231 -10.91 -18.71 -11.81
N GLY A 232 -9.93 -18.43 -10.96
CA GLY A 232 -10.13 -17.93 -9.60
C GLY A 232 -9.85 -18.94 -8.49
N GLU A 233 -10.04 -18.48 -7.26
CA GLU A 233 -9.89 -19.27 -6.03
C GLU A 233 -11.18 -20.04 -5.73
N LYS A 234 -11.06 -21.33 -5.42
CA LYS A 234 -12.21 -22.16 -5.00
C LYS A 234 -12.30 -22.37 -3.50
N LYS A 235 -11.17 -22.23 -2.79
CA LYS A 235 -11.07 -22.38 -1.33
C LYS A 235 -10.36 -21.17 -0.75
N LYS A 236 -10.97 -20.55 0.25
CA LYS A 236 -10.37 -19.43 0.98
C LYS A 236 -9.12 -19.87 1.76
N SER A 237 -8.08 -19.04 1.79
CA SER A 237 -6.77 -19.40 2.35
C SER A 237 -6.21 -18.36 3.31
N LEU A 238 -5.88 -17.17 2.81
CA LEU A 238 -5.43 -16.04 3.62
C LEU A 238 -6.57 -15.04 3.84
N ASP A 239 -6.61 -14.49 5.05
CA ASP A 239 -7.49 -13.38 5.38
C ASP A 239 -6.76 -12.06 5.15
N THR A 240 -7.29 -11.23 4.25
CA THR A 240 -6.86 -9.83 4.16
C THR A 240 -7.24 -9.12 5.46
N ILE A 241 -6.24 -8.58 6.14
CA ILE A 241 -6.46 -7.76 7.33
C ILE A 241 -7.02 -6.43 6.87
N ARG A 242 -8.24 -6.12 7.30
CA ARG A 242 -8.90 -4.87 6.93
C ARG A 242 -8.14 -3.70 7.54
N GLN A 243 -7.89 -2.70 6.70
CA GLN A 243 -7.47 -1.38 7.15
C GLN A 243 -8.59 -0.74 7.96
N LEU A 244 -8.24 -0.29 9.16
CA LEU A 244 -9.10 0.48 10.05
C LEU A 244 -8.54 1.90 10.06
N ASN A 245 -9.37 2.85 9.62
CA ASN A 245 -8.93 4.22 9.40
C ASN A 245 -9.08 5.07 10.66
N LEU A 246 -8.39 6.21 10.66
CA LEU A 246 -8.65 7.31 11.58
C LEU A 246 -10.10 7.76 11.43
N ASP A 247 -10.93 7.47 12.43
CA ASP A 247 -12.17 8.21 12.57
C ASP A 247 -11.82 9.64 13.04
N GLN A 248 -12.61 10.56 12.49
CA GLN A 248 -12.71 12.00 12.68
C GLN A 248 -12.08 12.60 13.96
N LEU A 249 -11.58 13.84 13.86
CA LEU A 249 -11.05 14.61 15.00
C LEU A 249 -12.04 14.62 16.18
N GLY A 250 -11.57 14.23 17.35
CA GLY A 250 -12.33 14.25 18.60
C GLY A 250 -13.42 13.18 18.69
N VAL A 251 -13.55 12.27 17.72
CA VAL A 251 -14.50 11.16 17.75
C VAL A 251 -13.76 9.88 18.15
N PRO A 252 -13.97 9.38 19.38
CA PRO A 252 -13.36 8.13 19.80
C PRO A 252 -13.82 6.98 18.90
N ASN A 253 -12.88 6.14 18.51
CA ASN A 253 -13.14 4.84 17.90
C ASN A 253 -12.31 3.78 18.61
N PRO A 254 -12.59 2.47 18.49
CA PRO A 254 -11.93 1.46 19.31
C PRO A 254 -10.49 1.10 18.89
N TYR A 255 -9.89 1.81 17.92
CA TYR A 255 -8.59 1.45 17.33
C TYR A 255 -7.58 2.60 17.35
N LEU A 256 -7.93 3.74 16.76
CA LEU A 256 -7.04 4.87 16.56
C LEU A 256 -7.84 6.14 16.23
N TYR A 257 -7.78 7.19 17.04
CA TYR A 257 -8.40 8.48 16.71
C TYR A 257 -7.51 9.68 17.04
N VAL A 258 -7.80 10.82 16.40
CA VAL A 258 -7.13 12.10 16.69
C VAL A 258 -7.83 12.77 17.87
N ALA A 259 -7.17 12.82 19.04
CA ALA A 259 -7.68 13.52 20.21
C ALA A 259 -7.55 15.04 20.08
N ASN A 260 -6.49 15.51 19.41
CA ASN A 260 -6.27 16.93 19.13
C ASN A 260 -5.34 17.14 17.94
N PHE A 261 -5.42 18.30 17.32
CA PHE A 261 -4.51 18.71 16.24
C PHE A 261 -4.06 20.14 16.47
N ARG A 262 -2.75 20.35 16.62
CA ARG A 262 -2.14 21.68 16.67
C ARG A 262 -1.66 22.06 15.28
N LYS A 263 -2.23 23.13 14.73
CA LYS A 263 -1.77 23.72 13.47
C LYS A 263 -0.39 24.34 13.70
N ASP A 264 0.54 24.09 12.79
CA ASP A 264 1.88 24.69 12.83
C ASP A 264 2.06 25.64 11.64
N SER A 265 1.69 25.21 10.42
CA SER A 265 1.73 26.04 9.21
C SER A 265 0.62 25.70 8.23
N LYS A 266 0.18 26.67 7.43
CA LYS A 266 -0.76 26.44 6.35
C LYS A 266 0.00 26.16 5.05
N GLY A 267 -0.16 24.97 4.50
CA GLY A 267 0.31 24.59 3.17
C GLY A 267 -0.67 25.00 2.07
N TYR A 268 -0.45 24.48 0.86
CA TYR A 268 -1.29 24.76 -0.31
C TYR A 268 -2.72 24.18 -0.16
N GLU A 269 -2.83 22.94 0.34
CA GLU A 269 -4.11 22.19 0.39
C GLU A 269 -4.67 22.00 1.81
N GLY A 270 -3.92 22.35 2.85
CA GLY A 270 -4.28 22.05 4.23
C GLY A 270 -3.40 22.73 5.27
N TRP A 271 -3.57 22.32 6.53
CA TRP A 271 -2.71 22.73 7.64
C TRP A 271 -1.76 21.59 8.00
N ASP A 272 -0.47 21.86 7.94
CA ASP A 272 0.53 20.99 8.55
C ASP A 272 0.57 21.26 10.05
N GLY A 273 0.73 20.19 10.82
CA GLY A 273 0.64 20.31 12.26
C GLY A 273 0.99 19.03 13.00
N THR A 274 0.88 19.12 14.32
CA THR A 274 1.08 17.99 15.24
C THR A 274 -0.27 17.40 15.63
N ALA A 275 -0.51 16.15 15.24
CA ALA A 275 -1.63 15.34 15.70
C ALA A 275 -1.29 14.62 17.00
N TYR A 276 -2.22 14.66 17.95
CA TYR A 276 -2.18 13.92 19.21
C TYR A 276 -3.19 12.79 19.11
N LEU A 277 -2.69 11.56 19.07
CA LEU A 277 -3.45 10.36 18.76
C LEU A 277 -3.57 9.48 19.99
N ASN A 278 -4.76 8.89 20.16
CA ASN A 278 -4.97 7.78 21.05
C ASN A 278 -5.03 6.51 20.21
N ILE A 279 -4.12 5.58 20.49
CA ILE A 279 -4.06 4.26 19.86
C ILE A 279 -4.54 3.23 20.88
N MET A 280 -5.57 2.47 20.53
CA MET A 280 -6.21 1.52 21.44
C MET A 280 -5.91 0.08 21.06
N MET A 281 -5.77 -0.75 22.09
CA MET A 281 -5.74 -2.20 21.94
C MET A 281 -6.46 -2.83 23.13
N GLY A 282 -7.70 -3.28 22.90
CA GLY A 282 -8.54 -3.74 23.98
C GLY A 282 -9.01 -2.55 24.84
N LYS A 283 -8.74 -2.60 26.15
CA LYS A 283 -9.09 -1.52 27.09
C LYS A 283 -7.96 -0.50 27.28
N ASP A 284 -6.77 -0.82 26.80
CA ASP A 284 -5.58 -0.01 26.99
C ASP A 284 -5.44 1.03 25.87
N THR A 285 -4.88 2.19 26.22
CA THR A 285 -4.65 3.31 25.30
C THR A 285 -3.21 3.79 25.39
N LEU A 286 -2.55 3.88 24.25
CA LEU A 286 -1.25 4.51 24.09
C LEU A 286 -1.42 5.90 23.47
N LYS A 287 -0.85 6.91 24.11
CA LYS A 287 -0.96 8.32 23.72
C LYS A 287 0.29 8.75 22.96
N VAL A 288 0.15 9.13 21.69
CA VAL A 288 1.29 9.48 20.84
C VAL A 288 1.09 10.73 20.01
N SER A 289 2.17 11.41 19.66
CA SER A 289 2.15 12.58 18.78
C SER A 289 2.90 12.31 17.46
N THR A 290 2.42 12.87 16.37
CA THR A 290 3.09 12.80 15.06
C THR A 290 2.68 13.98 14.18
N GLY A 291 3.55 14.36 13.24
CA GLY A 291 3.20 15.30 12.18
C GLY A 291 2.12 14.72 11.25
N MET A 292 1.13 15.52 10.89
CA MET A 292 0.05 15.21 9.93
C MET A 292 -0.42 16.48 9.23
N THR A 293 -1.14 16.32 8.11
CA THR A 293 -1.75 17.43 7.38
C THR A 293 -3.28 17.34 7.47
N LEU A 294 -3.94 18.41 7.87
CA LEU A 294 -5.40 18.53 7.94
C LEU A 294 -5.93 19.23 6.69
N ASN A 295 -6.69 18.50 5.87
CA ASN A 295 -7.36 19.07 4.69
C ASN A 295 -8.71 19.67 5.07
N GLU A 296 -8.78 21.00 5.09
CA GLU A 296 -10.00 21.79 5.33
C GLU A 296 -10.71 22.16 4.01
N SER A 297 -10.81 21.23 3.05
CA SER A 297 -11.49 21.51 1.78
C SER A 297 -12.95 21.92 2.05
N VAL A 298 -13.37 23.06 1.48
CA VAL A 298 -14.74 23.59 1.65
C VAL A 298 -15.76 22.53 1.22
N GLY A 299 -16.65 22.12 2.14
CA GLY A 299 -17.76 21.21 1.86
C GLY A 299 -17.60 19.75 2.32
N LYS A 300 -16.42 19.35 2.83
CA LYS A 300 -16.23 18.01 3.44
C LYS A 300 -16.18 18.12 4.96
N GLN A 301 -17.35 18.01 5.59
CA GLN A 301 -17.49 17.78 7.02
C GLN A 301 -17.65 16.27 7.22
N PRO A 302 -16.79 15.62 8.01
CA PRO A 302 -15.69 16.18 8.81
C PRO A 302 -14.40 16.35 7.98
N PRO A 303 -13.47 17.21 8.43
CA PRO A 303 -12.20 17.43 7.76
C PRO A 303 -11.37 16.13 7.74
N LYS A 304 -10.64 15.90 6.65
CA LYS A 304 -9.87 14.67 6.41
C LYS A 304 -8.40 14.91 6.70
N TYR A 305 -7.76 13.97 7.39
CA TYR A 305 -6.31 13.96 7.57
C TYR A 305 -5.61 13.29 6.38
N VAL A 306 -4.54 13.91 5.92
CA VAL A 306 -3.52 13.35 5.02
C VAL A 306 -2.29 13.02 5.88
N HIS A 307 -1.50 12.03 5.46
CA HIS A 307 -0.47 11.40 6.29
C HIS A 307 -1.07 10.65 7.47
N SER A 308 -2.26 10.08 7.25
CA SER A 308 -2.98 9.28 8.25
C SER A 308 -2.21 8.01 8.61
N LEU A 309 -2.37 7.55 9.84
CA LEU A 309 -1.92 6.21 10.22
C LEU A 309 -2.98 5.20 9.80
N GLU A 310 -2.51 4.14 9.15
CA GLU A 310 -3.31 2.95 8.84
C GLU A 310 -3.16 1.95 9.98
N TYR A 311 -4.27 1.46 10.52
CA TYR A 311 -4.28 0.45 11.58
C TYR A 311 -4.76 -0.89 11.02
N PHE A 312 -3.95 -1.92 11.19
CA PHE A 312 -4.26 -3.28 10.74
C PHE A 312 -4.26 -4.24 11.92
N ARG A 313 -5.39 -4.92 12.14
CA ARG A 313 -5.50 -5.96 13.16
C ARG A 313 -6.52 -7.03 12.77
N GLY A 314 -6.05 -8.27 12.71
CA GLY A 314 -6.90 -9.45 12.59
C GLY A 314 -7.57 -9.79 13.92
N LYS A 315 -8.75 -10.44 13.89
CA LYS A 315 -9.52 -10.78 15.10
C LYS A 315 -8.72 -11.60 16.12
N THR A 316 -7.82 -12.45 15.63
CA THR A 316 -7.01 -13.39 16.42
C THR A 316 -5.59 -12.86 16.71
N MET A 317 -5.23 -11.68 16.20
CA MET A 317 -3.88 -11.15 16.36
C MET A 317 -3.68 -10.53 17.76
N PRO A 318 -2.61 -10.91 18.48
CA PRO A 318 -2.27 -10.32 19.78
C PRO A 318 -1.57 -8.96 19.65
N PHE A 319 -1.38 -8.48 18.41
CA PHE A 319 -0.74 -7.21 18.09
C PHE A 319 -1.52 -6.49 16.99
N ALA A 320 -1.24 -5.20 16.81
CA ALA A 320 -1.67 -4.42 15.67
C ALA A 320 -0.45 -3.89 14.89
N ILE A 321 -0.63 -3.75 13.58
CA ILE A 321 0.36 -3.14 12.69
C ILE A 321 -0.14 -1.74 12.37
N ILE A 322 0.72 -0.75 12.58
CA ILE A 322 0.40 0.65 12.36
C ILE A 322 1.36 1.18 11.32
N CYS A 323 0.87 1.72 10.21
CA CYS A 323 1.71 2.20 9.13
C CYS A 323 1.40 3.66 8.80
N LYS A 324 2.46 4.46 8.64
CA LYS A 324 2.39 5.82 8.09
C LYS A 324 2.36 5.78 6.57
N GLU A 325 1.87 6.85 5.94
CA GLU A 325 1.95 7.04 4.49
C GLU A 325 3.39 7.07 3.95
N ASN A 326 4.39 7.45 4.78
CA ASN A 326 5.81 7.32 4.44
C ASN A 326 6.38 5.91 4.69
N ASN A 327 5.50 4.91 4.86
CA ASN A 327 5.82 3.49 4.97
C ASN A 327 6.70 3.08 6.15
N ARG A 328 6.81 3.97 7.16
CA ARG A 328 7.23 3.57 8.50
C ARG A 328 6.11 2.77 9.15
N CYS A 329 6.43 1.55 9.56
CA CYS A 329 5.49 0.70 10.27
C CYS A 329 5.96 0.34 11.66
N TYR A 330 4.98 0.14 12.52
CA TYR A 330 5.15 -0.12 13.92
C TYR A 330 4.29 -1.30 14.32
N ILE A 331 4.75 -2.03 15.32
CA ILE A 331 3.99 -3.08 16.00
C ILE A 331 3.56 -2.53 17.36
N LEU A 332 2.25 -2.49 17.56
CA LEU A 332 1.64 -2.25 18.87
C LEU A 332 1.30 -3.60 19.49
N LYS A 333 1.81 -3.87 20.69
CA LYS A 333 1.53 -5.11 21.42
C LYS A 333 1.39 -4.86 22.92
N SER A 334 0.79 -5.82 23.61
CA SER A 334 0.73 -5.83 25.07
C SER A 334 2.08 -6.23 25.64
N ASN A 335 2.45 -5.64 26.78
CA ASN A 335 3.64 -6.00 27.55
C ASN A 335 3.46 -7.32 28.31
#